data_AF-A0A455B0M2-F1
#
_entry.id   AF-A0A455B0M2-F1
#
_cell.length_a   1.000
_cell.length_b   1.000
_cell.length_c   1.000
_cell.angle_alpha   90.00
_cell.angle_beta   90.00
_cell.angle_gamma   90.00
#
_symmetry.space_group_name_H-M   'P 1'
#
loop_
_entity.id
_entity.type
_entity.pdbx_description
1 polymer ?
#
loop_
_entity_poly.entity_id
_entity_poly.type
_entity_poly.pdbx_seq_one_letter_code
_entity_poly.pdbx_strand_id
1 'polypeptide(L)'
;MESFPVVNDSDFSVHHKSCILWDHCMEHPVMDKNELVQKAKLAEQAERYDDMAACMKSVTEQGAELSNEERNLLSVAYKNVVGARRSSWRVVSSIEQKTEGAEKKQQMAREYREKIETELRDICNDVLVRIKPFSLASL
;
A
#
# COMPACT_ATOMS: atom_id res chain seq x y z
N MET A 1 18.75 21.97 40.96
CA MET A 1 18.07 23.19 40.51
C MET A 1 19.16 24.17 40.14
N GLU A 2 19.66 24.08 38.91
CA GLU A 2 20.56 25.08 38.37
C GLU A 2 19.83 25.82 37.25
N SER A 3 19.96 27.13 37.35
CA SER A 3 19.22 28.18 36.68
C SER A 3 19.54 28.25 35.19
N PHE A 4 18.50 28.34 34.36
CA PHE A 4 18.62 28.66 32.93
C PHE A 4 19.04 30.13 32.74
N PRO A 5 20.04 30.43 31.91
CA PRO A 5 20.34 31.81 31.52
C PRO A 5 19.30 32.32 30.50
N VAL A 6 18.84 33.55 30.74
CA VAL A 6 17.96 34.33 29.85
C VAL A 6 18.76 34.73 28.61
N VAL A 7 18.31 34.31 27.41
CA VAL A 7 18.94 34.71 26.14
C VAL A 7 18.25 35.98 25.62
N ASN A 8 19.04 37.02 25.38
CA ASN A 8 18.62 38.31 24.81
C ASN A 8 18.35 38.20 23.30
N ASP A 9 17.33 38.90 22.81
CA ASP A 9 16.82 38.89 21.42
C ASP A 9 17.76 39.46 20.33
N SER A 10 19.05 39.66 20.62
CA SER A 10 20.02 40.26 19.68
C SER A 10 20.92 39.26 18.92
N ASP A 11 20.72 37.95 19.09
CA ASP A 11 21.54 36.90 18.43
C ASP A 11 20.89 36.28 17.16
N PHE A 12 19.84 36.91 16.63
CA PHE A 12 19.06 36.38 15.49
C PHE A 12 19.68 36.69 14.11
N SER A 13 21.01 36.67 13.96
CA SER A 13 21.65 36.97 12.66
C SER A 13 22.78 36.03 12.22
N VAL A 14 22.97 34.88 12.89
CA VAL A 14 23.98 33.89 12.45
C VAL A 14 23.42 32.51 12.09
N HIS A 15 22.11 32.30 12.21
CA HIS A 15 21.49 30.99 12.00
C HIS A 15 20.79 30.80 10.64
N HIS A 16 21.10 31.62 9.63
CA HIS A 16 20.43 31.55 8.32
C HIS A 16 21.25 30.86 7.21
N LYS A 17 22.46 30.35 7.52
CA LYS A 17 23.29 29.63 6.54
C LYS A 17 23.29 28.10 6.69
N SER A 18 22.55 27.54 7.66
CA SER A 18 22.46 26.09 7.86
C SER A 18 21.21 25.43 7.22
N CYS A 19 20.27 26.21 6.68
CA CYS A 19 19.01 25.66 6.13
C CYS A 19 19.05 25.37 4.62
N ILE A 20 20.04 25.86 3.86
CA ILE A 20 20.10 25.69 2.39
C ILE A 20 20.91 24.44 1.97
N LEU A 21 21.20 23.53 2.92
CA LEU A 21 21.94 22.27 2.66
C LEU A 21 21.10 21.01 2.95
N TRP A 22 19.83 21.15 3.32
CA TRP A 22 18.91 20.02 3.53
C TRP A 22 17.94 19.78 2.37
N ASP A 23 18.02 20.57 1.30
CA ASP A 23 17.14 20.45 0.12
C ASP A 23 17.78 19.66 -1.06
N HIS A 24 18.88 18.93 -0.83
CA HIS A 24 19.62 18.31 -1.95
C HIS A 24 19.98 16.82 -1.89
N CYS A 25 19.52 16.02 -0.93
CA CYS A 25 19.78 14.56 -0.96
C CYS A 25 18.72 13.74 -0.19
N MET A 26 17.44 13.86 -0.54
CA MET A 26 16.59 12.67 -0.50
C MET A 26 16.55 12.10 -1.92
N GLU A 27 17.67 11.52 -2.36
CA GLU A 27 17.57 10.43 -3.31
C GLU A 27 16.75 9.35 -2.60
N HIS A 28 15.46 9.29 -2.90
CA HIS A 28 14.71 8.06 -2.66
C HIS A 28 15.45 6.98 -3.44
N PRO A 29 16.06 5.99 -2.78
CA PRO A 29 16.77 4.95 -3.50
C PRO A 29 15.76 4.32 -4.45
N VAL A 30 16.00 4.42 -5.75
CA VAL A 30 15.22 3.69 -6.74
C VAL A 30 15.52 2.23 -6.47
N MET A 31 14.64 1.59 -5.72
CA MET A 31 14.82 0.22 -5.27
C MET A 31 14.89 -0.65 -6.52
N ASP A 32 15.99 -1.40 -6.66
CA ASP A 32 16.21 -2.19 -7.85
C ASP A 32 15.10 -3.25 -8.00
N LYS A 33 14.77 -3.59 -9.25
CA LYS A 33 13.74 -4.58 -9.56
C LYS A 33 13.96 -5.88 -8.78
N ASN A 34 15.22 -6.32 -8.70
CA ASN A 34 15.58 -7.55 -8.01
C ASN A 34 15.34 -7.44 -6.50
N GLU A 35 15.69 -6.30 -5.88
CA GLU A 35 15.41 -6.06 -4.46
C GLU A 35 13.92 -6.10 -4.15
N LEU A 36 13.09 -5.50 -5.00
CA LEU A 36 11.63 -5.55 -4.86
C LEU A 36 11.09 -6.98 -4.97
N VAL A 37 11.61 -7.78 -5.90
CA VAL A 37 11.24 -9.19 -6.04
C VAL A 37 11.67 -10.01 -4.82
N GLN A 38 12.87 -9.77 -4.27
CA GLN A 38 13.30 -10.42 -3.03
C GLN A 38 12.41 -10.04 -1.85
N LYS A 39 12.04 -8.76 -1.72
CA LYS A 39 11.09 -8.30 -0.69
C LYS A 39 9.71 -8.93 -0.86
N ALA A 40 9.23 -9.08 -2.09
CA ALA A 40 7.97 -9.77 -2.36
C ALA A 40 8.01 -11.24 -1.91
N LYS A 41 9.13 -11.95 -2.14
CA LYS A 41 9.32 -13.33 -1.67
C LYS A 41 9.36 -13.43 -0.15
N LEU A 42 10.01 -12.48 0.53
CA LEU A 42 9.99 -12.42 2.00
C LEU A 42 8.58 -12.14 2.53
N ALA A 43 7.84 -11.23 1.89
CA ALA A 43 6.46 -10.94 2.23
C ALA A 43 5.53 -12.15 2.00
N GLU A 44 5.76 -12.93 0.95
CA GLU A 44 5.06 -14.21 0.71
C GLU A 44 5.28 -15.20 1.85
N GLN A 45 6.53 -15.40 2.28
CA GLN A 45 6.88 -16.29 3.40
C GLN A 45 6.27 -15.83 4.73
N ALA A 46 6.07 -14.53 4.89
CA ALA A 46 5.43 -13.92 6.06
C ALA A 46 3.90 -13.81 5.92
N GLU A 47 3.30 -14.32 4.83
CA GLU A 47 1.88 -14.20 4.50
C GLU A 47 1.36 -12.74 4.47
N ARG A 48 2.25 -11.77 4.26
CA ARG A 48 1.92 -10.34 4.14
C ARG A 48 1.63 -9.98 2.70
N TYR A 49 0.51 -10.49 2.18
CA TYR A 49 0.17 -10.35 0.76
C TYR A 49 -0.09 -8.91 0.30
N ASP A 50 -0.51 -8.02 1.20
CA ASP A 50 -0.65 -6.58 0.90
C ASP A 50 0.73 -5.94 0.60
N ASP A 51 1.74 -6.25 1.41
CA ASP A 51 3.12 -5.79 1.21
C ASP A 51 3.72 -6.42 -0.07
N MET A 52 3.45 -7.71 -0.29
CA MET A 52 3.85 -8.41 -1.49
C MET A 52 3.25 -7.74 -2.74
N ALA A 53 1.97 -7.40 -2.70
CA ALA A 53 1.28 -6.71 -3.79
C ALA A 53 1.89 -5.32 -4.03
N ALA A 54 2.22 -4.56 -2.98
CA ALA A 54 2.87 -3.26 -3.11
C ALA A 54 4.29 -3.33 -3.72
N CYS A 55 5.07 -4.36 -3.37
CA CYS A 55 6.39 -4.59 -3.98
C CYS A 55 6.24 -4.94 -5.47
N MET A 56 5.36 -5.88 -5.80
CA MET A 56 5.11 -6.30 -7.17
C MET A 56 4.47 -5.17 -8.01
N LYS A 57 3.67 -4.29 -7.39
CA LYS A 57 3.14 -3.07 -7.99
C LYS A 57 4.29 -2.16 -8.46
N SER A 58 5.27 -1.94 -7.60
CA SER A 58 6.46 -1.13 -7.93
C SER A 58 7.29 -1.77 -9.05
N VAL A 59 7.43 -3.10 -9.07
CA VAL A 59 8.09 -3.84 -10.17
C VAL A 59 7.39 -3.60 -11.51
N THR A 60 6.05 -3.58 -11.55
CA THR A 60 5.30 -3.30 -12.78
C THR A 60 5.41 -1.85 -13.26
N GLU A 61 5.59 -0.90 -12.33
CA GLU A 61 5.70 0.53 -12.65
C GLU A 61 7.06 0.91 -13.21
N GLN A 62 8.10 0.10 -12.96
CA GLN A 62 9.41 0.27 -13.58
C GLN A 62 9.43 -0.01 -15.09
N GLY A 63 8.32 -0.48 -15.68
CA GLY A 63 8.14 -0.59 -17.13
C GLY A 63 8.93 -1.72 -17.81
N ALA A 64 9.64 -2.55 -17.06
CA ALA A 64 10.32 -3.73 -17.58
C ALA A 64 9.34 -4.88 -17.80
N GLU A 65 9.58 -5.70 -18.83
CA GLU A 65 8.82 -6.94 -19.01
C GLU A 65 8.95 -7.85 -17.79
N LEU A 66 7.83 -8.46 -17.41
CA LEU A 66 7.77 -9.39 -16.30
C LEU A 66 8.15 -10.80 -16.74
N SER A 67 9.11 -11.39 -16.03
CA SER A 67 9.44 -12.81 -16.17
C SER A 67 8.25 -13.69 -15.77
N ASN A 68 8.28 -14.98 -16.15
CA ASN A 68 7.25 -15.92 -15.74
C ASN A 68 7.14 -16.03 -14.20
N GLU A 69 8.27 -15.97 -13.50
CA GLU A 69 8.31 -16.01 -12.04
C GLU A 69 7.67 -14.75 -11.43
N GLU A 70 8.00 -13.56 -11.94
CA GLU A 70 7.44 -12.30 -11.48
C GLU A 70 5.93 -12.21 -11.73
N ARG A 71 5.45 -12.68 -12.89
CA ARG A 71 4.00 -12.78 -13.16
C ARG A 71 3.30 -13.74 -12.21
N ASN A 72 3.95 -14.85 -11.85
CA ASN A 72 3.40 -15.77 -10.86
C ASN A 72 3.31 -15.10 -9.47
N LEU A 73 4.38 -14.43 -9.03
CA LEU A 73 4.38 -13.68 -7.76
C LEU A 73 3.30 -12.61 -7.73
N LEU A 74 3.14 -11.84 -8.81
CA LEU A 74 2.06 -10.85 -8.96
C LEU A 74 0.68 -11.50 -8.81
N SER A 75 0.47 -12.65 -9.47
CA SER A 75 -0.78 -13.39 -9.42
C SER A 75 -1.08 -13.93 -8.02
N VAL A 76 -0.08 -14.49 -7.35
CA VAL A 76 -0.19 -15.01 -5.97
C VAL A 76 -0.53 -13.89 -5.00
N ALA A 77 0.17 -12.75 -5.08
CA ALA A 77 -0.07 -11.60 -4.22
C ALA A 77 -1.52 -11.12 -4.32
N TYR A 78 -1.96 -10.76 -5.53
CA TYR A 78 -3.29 -10.18 -5.73
C TYR A 78 -4.42 -11.20 -5.50
N LYS A 79 -4.25 -12.48 -5.84
CA LYS A 79 -5.23 -13.53 -5.54
C LYS A 79 -5.48 -13.61 -4.03
N ASN A 80 -4.42 -13.57 -3.22
CA ASN A 80 -4.55 -13.68 -1.78
C ASN A 80 -5.12 -12.40 -1.15
N VAL A 81 -4.69 -11.21 -1.59
CA VAL A 81 -5.26 -9.93 -1.14
C VAL A 81 -6.76 -9.88 -1.41
N VAL A 82 -7.19 -10.12 -2.65
CA VAL A 82 -8.61 -10.13 -3.03
C VAL A 82 -9.37 -11.24 -2.28
N GLY A 83 -8.77 -12.42 -2.13
CA GLY A 83 -9.35 -13.54 -1.38
C GLY A 83 -9.64 -13.18 0.08
N ALA A 84 -8.69 -12.55 0.76
CA ALA A 84 -8.85 -12.09 2.13
C ALA A 84 -9.98 -11.05 2.25
N ARG A 85 -10.01 -10.03 1.38
CA ARG A 85 -11.06 -9.00 1.39
C ARG A 85 -12.45 -9.57 1.08
N ARG A 86 -12.56 -10.50 0.12
CA ARG A 86 -13.82 -11.22 -0.16
C ARG A 86 -14.29 -12.04 1.04
N SER A 87 -13.37 -12.66 1.78
CA SER A 87 -13.71 -13.37 3.01
C SER A 87 -14.26 -12.41 4.07
N SER A 88 -13.56 -11.30 4.31
CA SER A 88 -13.99 -10.24 5.23
C SER A 88 -15.37 -9.68 4.84
N TRP A 89 -15.59 -9.40 3.56
CA TRP A 89 -16.88 -8.91 3.05
C TRP A 89 -18.01 -9.89 3.35
N ARG A 90 -17.82 -11.20 3.14
CA ARG A 90 -18.83 -12.23 3.45
C ARG A 90 -19.18 -12.26 4.93
N VAL A 91 -18.17 -12.16 5.81
CA VAL A 91 -18.38 -12.13 7.27
C VAL A 91 -19.19 -10.90 7.67
N VAL A 92 -18.80 -9.72 7.19
CA VAL A 92 -19.49 -8.46 7.53
C VAL A 92 -20.91 -8.44 6.97
N SER A 93 -21.12 -8.93 5.74
CA SER A 93 -22.45 -9.08 5.15
C SER A 93 -23.35 -10.01 5.97
N SER A 94 -22.81 -11.13 6.50
CA SER A 94 -23.56 -12.00 7.39
C SER A 94 -23.89 -11.32 8.73
N ILE A 95 -22.99 -10.49 9.26
CA ILE A 95 -23.25 -9.70 10.47
C ILE A 95 -24.35 -8.67 10.21
N GLU A 96 -24.31 -7.94 9.08
CA GLU A 96 -25.35 -6.97 8.71
C GLU A 96 -26.75 -7.62 8.71
N GLN A 97 -26.90 -8.78 8.06
CA GLN A 97 -28.15 -9.54 8.02
C GLN A 97 -28.61 -10.02 9.39
N LYS A 98 -27.70 -10.49 10.25
CA LYS A 98 -28.04 -10.97 11.61
C LYS A 98 -28.42 -9.86 12.57
N THR A 99 -28.14 -8.61 12.22
CA THR A 99 -28.36 -7.45 13.08
C THR A 99 -29.62 -6.66 12.71
N GLU A 100 -30.44 -7.21 11.80
CA GLU A 100 -31.76 -6.68 11.45
C GLU A 100 -32.61 -6.49 12.72
N GLY A 101 -32.96 -5.24 13.03
CA GLY A 101 -33.71 -4.85 14.24
C GLY A 101 -32.91 -4.02 15.25
N ALA A 102 -31.59 -3.89 15.09
CA ALA A 102 -30.76 -2.95 15.85
C ALA A 102 -30.15 -1.89 14.92
N GLU A 103 -30.93 -0.87 14.58
CA GLU A 103 -30.62 0.16 13.56
C GLU A 103 -29.17 0.67 13.61
N LYS A 104 -28.68 1.07 14.79
CA LYS A 104 -27.30 1.59 14.92
C LYS A 104 -26.23 0.56 14.55
N LYS A 105 -26.38 -0.69 14.98
CA LYS A 105 -25.41 -1.75 14.68
C LYS A 105 -25.49 -2.19 13.23
N GLN A 106 -26.71 -2.24 12.68
CA GLN A 106 -26.93 -2.53 11.26
C GLN A 106 -26.30 -1.46 10.37
N GLN A 107 -26.48 -0.18 10.70
CA GLN A 107 -25.87 0.93 9.98
C GLN A 107 -24.34 0.86 9.99
N MET A 108 -23.73 0.63 11.16
CA MET A 108 -22.27 0.45 11.26
C MET A 108 -21.76 -0.74 10.41
N ALA A 109 -22.49 -1.87 10.42
CA ALA A 109 -22.12 -3.04 9.63
C ALA A 109 -22.22 -2.77 8.11
N ARG A 110 -23.27 -2.05 7.68
CA ARG A 110 -23.46 -1.63 6.29
C ARG A 110 -22.34 -0.71 5.81
N GLU A 111 -22.02 0.34 6.57
CA GLU A 111 -20.93 1.27 6.22
C GLU A 111 -19.59 0.55 6.07
N TYR A 112 -19.32 -0.40 6.97
CA TYR A 112 -18.11 -1.19 6.90
C TYR A 112 -18.09 -2.16 5.70
N ARG A 113 -19.25 -2.76 5.35
CA ARG A 113 -19.40 -3.58 4.14
C ARG A 113 -19.10 -2.77 2.87
N GLU A 114 -19.66 -1.56 2.77
CA GLU A 114 -19.45 -0.65 1.63
C GLU A 114 -18.01 -0.19 1.51
N LYS A 115 -17.32 0.02 2.65
CA LYS A 115 -15.88 0.29 2.66
C LYS A 115 -15.08 -0.88 2.05
N ILE A 116 -15.34 -2.11 2.49
CA ILE A 116 -14.65 -3.30 1.93
C ILE A 116 -14.96 -3.48 0.45
N GLU A 117 -16.20 -3.19 0.02
CA GLU A 117 -16.60 -3.24 -1.39
C GLU A 117 -15.81 -2.22 -2.25
N THR A 118 -15.60 -1.03 -1.72
CA THR A 118 -14.77 0.00 -2.36
C THR A 118 -13.33 -0.47 -2.48
N GLU A 119 -12.72 -0.96 -1.39
CA GLU A 119 -11.36 -1.51 -1.40
C GLU A 119 -11.23 -2.67 -2.41
N LEU A 120 -12.20 -3.58 -2.47
CA LEU A 120 -12.23 -4.66 -3.46
C LEU A 120 -12.25 -4.14 -4.88
N ARG A 121 -13.08 -3.15 -5.17
CA ARG A 121 -13.16 -2.52 -6.50
C ARG A 121 -11.84 -1.88 -6.88
N ASP A 122 -11.22 -1.13 -5.97
CA ASP A 122 -9.95 -0.46 -6.21
C ASP A 122 -8.83 -1.46 -6.47
N ILE A 123 -8.73 -2.52 -5.67
CA ILE A 123 -7.76 -3.60 -5.88
C ILE A 123 -7.98 -4.29 -7.24
N CYS A 124 -9.24 -4.58 -7.61
CA CYS A 124 -9.53 -5.20 -8.90
C CYS A 124 -9.17 -4.28 -10.08
N ASN A 125 -9.45 -2.99 -9.96
CA ASN A 125 -9.10 -2.00 -10.98
C ASN A 125 -7.58 -1.87 -11.14
N ASP A 126 -6.84 -1.84 -10.02
CA ASP A 126 -5.38 -1.80 -10.00
C ASP A 126 -4.78 -3.01 -10.76
N VAL A 127 -5.34 -4.20 -10.57
CA VAL A 127 -4.89 -5.42 -11.27
C VAL A 127 -5.22 -5.35 -12.76
N LEU A 128 -6.43 -4.94 -13.13
CA LEU A 128 -6.86 -4.86 -14.53
C LEU A 128 -6.00 -3.89 -15.34
N VAL A 129 -5.62 -2.76 -14.76
CA VAL A 129 -4.72 -1.79 -15.38
C VAL A 129 -3.33 -2.38 -15.61
N ARG A 130 -2.85 -3.24 -14.70
CA ARG A 130 -1.49 -3.83 -14.77
C ARG A 130 -1.39 -5.03 -15.70
N ILE A 131 -2.47 -5.81 -15.84
CA ILE A 131 -2.50 -7.00 -16.70
C ILE A 131 -2.83 -6.65 -18.16
N LYS A 132 -3.73 -5.68 -18.41
CA LYS A 132 -4.15 -5.29 -19.77
C LYS A 132 -3.02 -4.92 -20.75
N PRO A 133 -1.99 -4.15 -20.39
CA PRO A 133 -0.93 -3.78 -21.33
C PRO A 133 -0.12 -5.00 -21.82
N PHE A 134 -0.03 -6.07 -21.02
CA PHE A 134 0.71 -7.27 -21.40
C PHE A 134 -0.10 -8.29 -22.20
N SER A 135 -1.44 -8.32 -22.04
CA SER A 135 -2.29 -9.29 -22.77
C SER A 135 -2.59 -8.92 -24.22
N LEU A 136 -2.41 -7.65 -24.62
CA LEU A 136 -2.77 -7.16 -25.97
C LEU A 136 -1.56 -6.93 -26.88
N ALA A 137 -0.33 -7.04 -26.37
CA ALA A 137 0.89 -6.87 -27.16
C ALA A 137 1.32 -8.16 -27.92
N SER A 138 0.53 -9.23 -27.86
CA SER A 138 0.83 -10.53 -28.49
C SER A 138 -0.16 -10.95 -29.59
N LEU A 139 -0.93 -10.01 -30.14
CA LEU A 139 -1.84 -10.25 -31.28
C LEU A 139 -1.54 -9.31 -32.44
#